data_AF-A0AAU9CSP4-F1
#
_entry.id   AF-A0AAU9CSP4-F1
#
_cell.length_a   1.000
_cell.length_b   1.000
_cell.length_c   1.000
_cell.angle_alpha   90.00
_cell.angle_beta   90.00
_cell.angle_gamma   90.00
#
_symmetry.space_group_name_H-M   'P 1'
#
loop_
_entity.id
_entity.type
_entity.pdbx_description
1 polymer ?
#
loop_
_entity_poly.entity_id
_entity_poly.type
_entity_poly.pdbx_seq_one_letter_code
_entity_poly.pdbx_strand_id
1 'polypeptide(L)'
;MSSSVLDLYDRLRTAPNDEARARIIAEAFEALEERYPHLGDMATRTNLGETELRLVREIEQVRLETETIRSELKETELRLVKEIEQVRSETEAIRSELRETELRLLKEIEQVRLKMETIRSEMKETELRLLKEIEQVRLEMETIRSEMKETELRLVKAIEQVRAELKVDIANSHTAWLKWSFLFWLSQFGAIVLLLWRVWPQ
;
A
#
# COMPACT_ATOMS: atom_id res chain seq x y z
N MET A 1 96.15 42.32 -18.86
CA MET A 1 95.09 43.34 -18.98
C MET A 1 95.54 44.75 -18.56
N SER A 2 96.60 44.90 -17.76
CA SER A 2 97.10 46.22 -17.29
C SER A 2 97.64 47.15 -18.40
N SER A 3 98.27 46.62 -19.45
CA SER A 3 98.89 47.46 -20.50
C SER A 3 97.90 48.23 -21.39
N SER A 4 96.72 47.68 -21.68
CA SER A 4 95.74 48.29 -22.60
C SER A 4 94.90 49.39 -21.92
N VAL A 5 94.65 49.26 -20.61
CA VAL A 5 93.93 50.28 -19.82
C VAL A 5 94.82 51.49 -19.56
N LEU A 6 96.12 51.27 -19.33
CA LEU A 6 97.11 52.34 -19.18
C LEU A 6 97.31 53.12 -20.49
N ASP A 7 97.35 52.43 -21.63
CA ASP A 7 97.45 53.06 -22.96
C ASP A 7 96.21 53.93 -23.28
N LEU A 8 95.00 53.44 -22.98
CA LEU A 8 93.78 54.23 -23.12
C LEU A 8 93.79 55.47 -22.21
N TYR A 9 94.25 55.32 -20.97
CA TYR A 9 94.35 56.44 -20.02
C TYR A 9 95.30 57.53 -20.53
N ASP A 10 96.49 57.15 -21.00
CA ASP A 10 97.45 58.11 -21.54
C ASP A 10 96.91 58.82 -22.78
N ARG A 11 96.26 58.09 -23.69
CA ARG A 11 95.60 58.64 -24.88
C ARG A 11 94.49 59.64 -24.53
N LEU A 12 93.68 59.37 -23.51
CA LEU A 12 92.63 60.29 -23.04
C LEU A 12 93.20 61.53 -22.34
N ARG A 13 94.34 61.38 -21.64
CA ARG A 13 95.02 62.47 -20.93
C ARG A 13 95.71 63.44 -21.88
N THR A 14 96.26 62.95 -22.98
CA THR A 14 96.97 63.76 -23.99
C THR A 14 96.07 64.26 -25.12
N ALA A 15 94.77 63.98 -25.08
CA ALA A 15 93.83 64.39 -26.12
C ALA A 15 93.75 65.94 -26.20
N PRO A 16 93.85 66.52 -27.42
CA PRO A 16 93.97 67.97 -27.60
C PRO A 16 92.65 68.74 -27.40
N ASN A 17 91.49 68.09 -27.59
CA ASN A 17 90.17 68.69 -27.43
C ASN A 17 89.12 67.63 -27.04
N ASP A 18 87.93 68.07 -26.64
CA ASP A 18 86.86 67.19 -26.17
C ASP A 18 86.30 66.28 -27.27
N GLU A 19 86.39 66.71 -28.53
CA GLU A 19 85.97 65.92 -29.69
C GLU A 19 86.91 64.74 -29.95
N ALA A 20 88.24 64.95 -29.89
CA ALA A 20 89.22 63.87 -29.95
C ALA A 20 89.08 62.92 -28.74
N ARG A 21 88.79 63.46 -27.56
CA ARG A 21 88.53 62.67 -26.35
C ARG A 21 87.30 61.78 -26.54
N ALA A 22 86.20 62.31 -27.06
CA ALA A 22 84.98 61.57 -27.36
C ALA A 22 85.21 60.46 -28.40
N ARG A 23 86.05 60.72 -29.42
CA ARG A 23 86.40 59.74 -30.45
C ARG A 23 87.22 58.56 -29.89
N ILE A 24 88.21 58.84 -29.05
CA ILE A 24 89.00 57.82 -28.35
C ILE A 24 88.09 56.96 -27.44
N ILE A 25 87.11 57.59 -26.77
CA ILE A 25 86.12 56.87 -25.96
C ILE A 25 85.25 55.97 -26.85
N ALA A 26 84.77 56.45 -28.00
CA ALA A 26 83.96 55.66 -28.93
C ALA A 26 84.73 54.44 -29.49
N GLU A 27 85.98 54.63 -29.94
CA GLU A 27 86.84 53.53 -30.41
C GLU A 27 87.11 52.48 -29.31
N ALA A 28 87.26 52.93 -28.05
CA ALA A 28 87.42 52.03 -26.92
C ALA A 28 86.14 51.23 -26.60
N PHE A 29 84.96 51.82 -26.76
CA PHE A 29 83.68 51.12 -26.62
C PHE A 29 83.43 50.12 -27.77
N GLU A 30 83.76 50.49 -29.02
CA GLU A 30 83.64 49.60 -30.19
C GLU A 30 84.53 48.36 -30.06
N ALA A 31 85.79 48.53 -29.63
CA ALA A 31 86.72 47.43 -29.36
C ALA A 31 86.29 46.55 -28.16
N LEU A 32 85.55 47.12 -27.20
CA LEU A 32 84.98 46.37 -26.07
C LEU A 32 83.81 45.51 -26.53
N GLU A 33 82.94 46.05 -27.39
CA GLU A 33 81.77 45.37 -27.94
C GLU A 33 82.17 44.20 -28.87
N GLU A 34 83.18 44.40 -29.72
CA GLU A 34 83.74 43.35 -30.59
C GLU A 34 84.38 42.20 -29.76
N ARG A 35 85.02 42.55 -28.64
CA ARG A 35 85.66 41.57 -27.74
C ARG A 35 84.68 40.80 -26.86
N TYR A 36 83.51 41.39 -26.58
CA TYR A 36 82.44 40.76 -25.80
C TYR A 36 81.08 40.94 -26.49
N PRO A 37 80.81 40.18 -27.56
CA PRO A 37 79.58 40.34 -28.37
C PRO A 37 78.27 40.11 -27.58
N HIS A 38 78.33 39.35 -26.50
CA HIS A 38 77.18 39.00 -25.65
C HIS A 38 77.10 39.84 -24.36
N LEU A 39 77.87 40.92 -24.24
CA LEU A 39 77.89 41.75 -23.01
C LEU A 39 76.50 42.30 -22.69
N GLY A 40 75.70 42.63 -23.72
CA GLY A 40 74.32 43.09 -23.58
C GLY A 40 73.29 42.01 -23.20
N ASP A 41 73.60 40.74 -23.48
CA ASP A 41 72.73 39.60 -23.16
C ASP A 41 72.91 39.09 -21.72
N MET A 42 73.92 39.60 -21.00
CA MET A 42 74.21 39.18 -19.65
C MET A 42 73.23 39.78 -18.65
N ALA A 43 72.65 38.91 -17.82
CA ALA A 43 71.82 39.34 -16.71
C ALA A 43 72.64 40.19 -15.72
N THR A 44 72.18 41.41 -15.47
CA THR A 44 72.78 42.28 -14.46
C THR A 44 72.29 41.90 -13.07
N ARG A 45 73.01 42.37 -12.03
CA ARG A 45 72.56 42.24 -10.64
C ARG A 45 71.16 42.83 -10.42
N THR A 46 70.84 43.91 -11.12
CA THR A 46 69.51 44.53 -11.08
C THR A 46 68.45 43.62 -11.67
N ASN A 47 68.69 43.02 -12.86
CA ASN A 47 67.76 42.07 -13.49
C ASN A 47 67.49 40.85 -12.59
N LEU A 48 68.54 40.33 -11.93
CA LEU A 48 68.41 39.23 -10.97
C LEU A 48 67.64 39.65 -9.70
N GLY A 49 67.87 40.86 -9.19
CA GLY A 49 67.13 41.39 -8.03
C GLY A 49 65.64 41.62 -8.33
N GLU A 50 65.31 42.13 -9.51
CA GLU A 50 63.91 42.31 -9.94
C GLU A 50 63.18 40.96 -10.09
N THR A 51 63.85 39.97 -10.68
CA THR A 51 63.29 38.61 -10.80
C THR A 51 63.16 37.91 -9.45
N GLU A 52 64.12 38.07 -8.54
CA GLU A 52 64.02 37.56 -7.17
C GLU A 52 62.83 38.20 -6.43
N LEU A 53 62.68 39.53 -6.49
CA LEU A 53 61.54 40.22 -5.89
C LEU A 53 60.19 39.77 -6.47
N ARG A 54 60.12 39.54 -7.79
CA ARG A 54 58.92 39.01 -8.44
C ARG A 54 58.61 37.59 -7.94
N LEU A 55 59.60 36.71 -7.91
CA LEU A 55 59.44 35.33 -7.44
C LEU A 55 59.04 35.28 -5.96
N VAL A 56 59.63 36.12 -5.10
CA VAL A 56 59.23 36.22 -3.69
C VAL A 56 57.76 36.63 -3.57
N ARG A 57 57.30 37.57 -4.39
CA ARG A 57 55.90 37.99 -4.41
C ARG A 57 54.97 36.88 -4.89
N GLU A 58 55.32 36.17 -5.97
CA GLU A 58 54.55 35.03 -6.48
C GLU A 58 54.50 33.90 -5.45
N ILE A 59 55.61 33.58 -4.78
CA ILE A 59 55.65 32.58 -3.70
C ILE A 59 54.73 33.00 -2.55
N GLU A 60 54.75 34.26 -2.14
CA GLU A 60 53.89 34.75 -1.06
C GLU A 60 52.41 34.72 -1.47
N GLN A 61 52.09 35.06 -2.71
CA GLN A 61 50.72 34.93 -3.24
C GLN A 61 50.25 33.47 -3.21
N VAL A 62 51.07 32.53 -3.69
CA VAL A 62 50.74 31.09 -3.67
C VAL A 62 50.59 30.59 -2.22
N ARG A 63 51.36 31.11 -1.26
CA ARG A 63 51.20 30.78 0.17
C ARG A 63 49.85 31.25 0.71
N LEU A 64 49.42 32.45 0.36
CA LEU A 64 48.11 32.98 0.77
C LEU A 64 46.96 32.19 0.13
N GLU A 65 47.07 31.86 -1.15
CA GLU A 65 46.09 31.02 -1.85
C GLU A 65 46.01 29.61 -1.23
N THR A 66 47.15 28.99 -0.93
CA THR A 66 47.17 27.67 -0.29
C THR A 66 46.59 27.68 1.13
N GLU A 67 46.80 28.73 1.91
CA GLU A 67 46.18 28.86 3.23
C GLU A 67 44.66 29.06 3.14
N THR A 68 44.22 29.85 2.15
CA THR A 68 42.79 30.05 1.87
C THR A 68 42.13 28.72 1.50
N ILE A 69 42.71 27.98 0.54
CA ILE A 69 42.21 26.65 0.13
C ILE A 69 42.18 25.67 1.32
N ARG A 70 43.18 25.69 2.20
CA ARG A 70 43.16 24.84 3.41
C ARG A 70 42.01 25.18 4.35
N SER A 71 41.71 26.47 4.53
CA SER A 71 40.58 26.90 5.35
C SER A 71 39.23 26.47 4.75
N GLU A 72 39.04 26.63 3.45
CA GLU A 72 37.85 26.18 2.73
C GLU A 72 37.70 24.66 2.76
N LEU A 73 38.80 23.92 2.59
CA LEU A 73 38.81 22.47 2.70
C LEU A 73 38.37 22.02 4.10
N LYS A 74 38.89 22.65 5.16
CA LYS A 74 38.50 22.34 6.54
C LYS A 74 37.02 22.65 6.79
N GLU A 75 36.51 23.76 6.26
CA GLU A 75 35.09 24.10 6.39
C GLU A 75 34.19 23.08 5.67
N THR A 76 34.55 22.70 4.45
CA THR A 76 33.81 21.69 3.68
C THR A 76 33.85 20.31 4.34
N GLU A 77 35.00 19.90 4.89
CA GLU A 77 35.11 18.67 5.69
C GLU A 77 34.19 18.70 6.91
N LEU A 78 34.16 19.81 7.66
CA LEU A 78 33.27 19.97 8.81
C LEU A 78 31.79 19.92 8.40
N ARG A 79 31.43 20.52 7.27
CA ARG A 79 30.06 20.46 6.73
C ARG A 79 29.68 19.03 6.35
N LEU A 80 30.56 18.32 5.64
CA LEU A 80 30.33 16.93 5.25
C LEU A 80 30.20 16.00 6.47
N VAL A 81 31.01 16.20 7.52
CA VAL A 81 30.87 15.43 8.76
C VAL A 81 29.49 15.63 9.39
N LYS A 82 29.01 16.88 9.44
CA LYS A 82 27.66 17.18 9.95
C LYS A 82 26.56 16.55 9.10
N GLU A 83 26.66 16.65 7.78
CA GLU A 83 25.69 16.04 6.86
C GLU A 83 25.67 14.51 7.01
N ILE A 84 26.84 13.87 7.12
CA ILE A 84 26.95 12.42 7.37
C ILE A 84 26.30 12.04 8.70
N GLU A 85 26.53 12.81 9.76
CA GLU A 85 25.94 12.55 11.07
C GLU A 85 24.43 12.74 11.07
N GLN A 86 23.93 13.77 10.37
CA GLN A 86 22.51 13.98 10.16
C GLN A 86 21.88 12.80 9.41
N VAL A 87 22.44 12.38 8.27
CA VAL A 87 21.93 11.24 7.50
C VAL A 87 21.95 9.95 8.33
N ARG A 88 22.98 9.74 9.16
CA ARG A 88 23.02 8.61 10.09
C ARG A 88 21.88 8.65 11.10
N SER A 89 21.60 9.82 11.67
CA SER A 89 20.50 9.99 12.63
C SER A 89 19.12 9.75 11.98
N GLU A 90 18.91 10.28 10.78
CA GLU A 90 17.68 10.06 10.00
C GLU A 90 17.52 8.58 9.64
N THR A 91 18.60 7.91 9.23
CA THR A 91 18.58 6.48 8.92
C THR A 91 18.20 5.64 10.14
N GLU A 92 18.70 5.98 11.33
CA GLU A 92 18.37 5.27 12.56
C GLU A 92 16.92 5.53 13.00
N ALA A 93 16.43 6.76 12.85
CA ALA A 93 15.03 7.09 13.08
C ALA A 93 14.10 6.27 12.18
N ILE A 94 14.37 6.24 10.86
CA ILE A 94 13.61 5.45 9.89
C ILE A 94 13.63 3.96 10.24
N ARG A 95 14.78 3.41 10.65
CA ARG A 95 14.87 2.00 11.09
C ARG A 95 13.99 1.73 12.32
N SER A 96 13.93 2.66 13.26
CA SER A 96 13.10 2.53 14.46
C SER A 96 11.61 2.55 14.12
N GLU A 97 11.18 3.47 13.25
CA GLU A 97 9.80 3.57 12.75
C GLU A 97 9.41 2.32 11.95
N LEU A 98 10.31 1.82 11.09
CA LEU A 98 10.10 0.58 10.35
C LEU A 98 9.89 -0.59 11.31
N ARG A 99 10.71 -0.71 12.35
CA ARG A 99 10.56 -1.78 13.35
C ARG A 99 9.25 -1.68 14.12
N GLU A 100 8.81 -0.47 14.47
CA GLU A 100 7.53 -0.26 15.14
C GLU A 100 6.35 -0.65 14.24
N THR A 101 6.38 -0.23 12.97
CA THR A 101 5.33 -0.58 12.00
C THR A 101 5.27 -2.08 11.74
N GLU A 102 6.42 -2.77 11.60
CA GLU A 102 6.48 -4.23 11.50
C GLU A 102 5.84 -4.92 12.70
N LEU A 103 6.17 -4.49 13.93
CA LEU A 103 5.57 -5.04 15.15
C LEU A 103 4.06 -4.81 15.22
N ARG A 104 3.60 -3.63 14.78
CA ARG A 104 2.17 -3.31 14.72
C ARG A 104 1.45 -4.21 13.71
N LEU A 105 2.00 -4.38 12.51
CA LEU A 105 1.43 -5.23 11.47
C LEU A 105 1.38 -6.70 11.91
N LEU A 106 2.42 -7.20 12.59
CA LEU A 106 2.41 -8.56 13.15
C LEU A 106 1.27 -8.75 14.16
N LYS A 107 1.02 -7.76 15.03
CA LYS A 107 -0.11 -7.80 15.97
C LYS A 107 -1.46 -7.77 15.25
N GLU A 108 -1.61 -6.91 14.24
CA GLU A 108 -2.85 -6.82 13.46
C GLU A 108 -3.13 -8.12 12.70
N ILE A 109 -2.11 -8.74 12.08
CA ILE A 109 -2.22 -10.04 11.42
C ILE A 109 -2.67 -11.12 12.41
N GLU A 110 -2.08 -11.17 13.60
CA GLU A 110 -2.45 -12.15 14.63
C GLU A 110 -3.89 -11.95 15.12
N GLN A 111 -4.31 -10.71 15.32
CA GLN A 111 -5.71 -10.40 15.66
C GLN A 111 -6.69 -10.84 14.57
N VAL A 112 -6.35 -10.62 13.29
CA VAL A 112 -7.18 -11.09 12.17
C VAL A 112 -7.26 -12.61 12.15
N ARG A 113 -6.13 -13.32 12.37
CA ARG A 113 -6.12 -14.79 12.46
C ARG A 113 -7.04 -15.31 13.55
N LEU A 114 -6.96 -14.74 14.76
CA LEU A 114 -7.83 -15.12 15.87
C LEU A 114 -9.30 -14.87 15.55
N LYS A 115 -9.63 -13.70 14.98
CA LYS A 115 -11.01 -13.40 14.54
C LYS A 115 -11.52 -14.39 13.49
N MET A 116 -10.68 -14.77 12.52
CA MET A 116 -11.04 -15.77 11.52
C MET A 116 -11.28 -17.16 12.13
N GLU A 117 -10.49 -17.54 13.14
CA GLU A 117 -10.69 -18.80 13.86
C GLU A 117 -12.01 -18.81 14.64
N THR A 118 -12.32 -17.72 15.34
CA THR A 118 -13.60 -17.54 16.02
C THR A 118 -14.78 -17.59 15.05
N ILE A 119 -14.72 -16.85 13.94
CA ILE A 119 -15.80 -16.88 12.93
C ILE A 119 -15.99 -18.30 12.37
N ARG A 120 -14.89 -19.04 12.15
CA ARG A 120 -14.96 -20.42 11.66
C ARG A 120 -15.62 -21.35 12.69
N SER A 121 -15.33 -21.19 13.97
CA SER A 121 -15.96 -22.00 15.03
C SER A 121 -17.45 -21.67 15.17
N GLU A 122 -17.81 -20.40 15.17
CA GLU A 122 -19.21 -19.93 15.18
C GLU A 122 -19.99 -20.45 13.98
N MET A 123 -19.41 -20.39 12.78
CA MET A 123 -20.04 -20.92 11.56
C MET A 123 -20.26 -22.43 11.64
N LYS A 124 -19.31 -23.18 12.20
CA LYS A 124 -19.47 -24.63 12.40
C LYS A 124 -20.56 -24.94 13.43
N GLU A 125 -20.67 -24.13 14.48
CA GLU A 125 -21.73 -24.28 15.48
C GLU A 125 -23.11 -24.00 14.87
N THR A 126 -23.25 -22.93 14.09
CA THR A 126 -24.52 -22.60 13.43
C THR A 126 -24.91 -23.65 12.39
N GLU A 127 -23.97 -24.17 11.60
CA GLU A 127 -24.21 -25.30 10.70
C GLU A 127 -24.76 -26.52 11.44
N LEU A 128 -24.13 -26.90 12.56
CA LEU A 128 -24.58 -28.04 13.37
C LEU A 128 -25.96 -27.79 13.99
N ARG A 129 -26.25 -26.56 14.41
CA ARG A 129 -27.56 -26.18 14.96
C ARG A 129 -28.64 -26.28 13.87
N LEU A 130 -28.39 -25.73 12.69
CA LEU A 130 -29.30 -25.79 11.55
C LEU A 130 -29.55 -27.24 11.09
N LEU A 131 -28.52 -28.09 11.07
CA LEU A 131 -28.69 -29.51 10.75
C LEU A 131 -29.63 -30.21 11.75
N LYS A 132 -29.51 -29.90 13.05
CA LYS A 132 -30.42 -30.44 14.08
C LYS A 132 -31.84 -29.92 13.90
N GLU A 133 -32.01 -28.62 13.64
CA GLU A 133 -33.33 -28.01 13.43
C GLU A 133 -34.01 -28.60 12.17
N ILE A 134 -33.28 -28.78 11.07
CA ILE A 134 -33.79 -29.42 9.86
C ILE A 134 -34.23 -30.86 10.15
N GLU A 135 -33.43 -31.63 10.89
CA GLU A 135 -33.78 -33.00 11.24
C GLU A 135 -35.02 -33.07 12.14
N GLN A 136 -35.13 -32.16 13.12
CA GLN A 136 -36.31 -32.05 13.96
C GLN A 136 -37.57 -31.74 13.14
N VAL A 137 -37.50 -30.75 12.25
CA VAL A 137 -38.64 -30.40 11.38
C VAL A 137 -39.03 -31.58 10.48
N ARG A 138 -38.07 -32.37 9.99
CA ARG A 138 -38.36 -33.59 9.21
C ARG A 138 -39.13 -34.62 10.04
N LEU A 139 -38.73 -34.87 11.28
CA LEU A 139 -39.42 -35.79 12.19
C LEU A 139 -40.83 -35.31 12.53
N GLU A 140 -40.98 -34.00 12.80
CA GLU A 140 -42.29 -33.38 13.04
C GLU A 140 -43.20 -33.52 11.81
N MET A 141 -42.68 -33.26 10.60
CA MET A 141 -43.43 -33.46 9.35
C MET A 141 -43.85 -34.92 9.14
N GLU A 142 -42.98 -35.88 9.45
CA GLU A 142 -43.32 -37.30 9.35
C GLU A 142 -44.41 -37.70 10.34
N THR A 143 -44.32 -37.19 11.56
CA THR A 143 -45.33 -37.38 12.61
C THR A 143 -46.68 -36.82 12.17
N ILE A 144 -46.74 -35.56 11.74
CA ILE A 144 -47.96 -34.92 11.23
C ILE A 144 -48.54 -35.71 10.05
N ARG A 145 -47.70 -36.17 9.12
CA ARG A 145 -48.16 -37.00 7.99
C ARG A 145 -48.80 -38.30 8.46
N SER A 146 -48.27 -38.92 9.51
CA SER A 146 -48.86 -40.14 10.09
C SER A 146 -50.21 -39.88 10.76
N GLU A 147 -50.32 -38.78 11.52
CA GLU A 147 -51.55 -38.35 12.17
C GLU A 147 -52.63 -37.98 11.13
N MET A 148 -52.25 -37.30 10.06
CA MET A 148 -53.14 -37.00 8.95
C MET A 148 -53.69 -38.27 8.30
N LYS A 149 -52.83 -39.25 8.00
CA LYS A 149 -53.29 -40.55 7.46
C LYS A 149 -54.25 -41.27 8.41
N GLU A 150 -53.97 -41.23 9.71
CA GLU A 150 -54.84 -41.86 10.70
C GLU A 150 -56.21 -41.16 10.78
N THR A 151 -56.22 -39.83 10.81
CA THR A 151 -57.45 -39.03 10.82
C THR A 151 -58.27 -39.23 9.55
N GLU A 152 -57.64 -39.27 8.37
CA GLU A 152 -58.28 -39.63 7.10
C GLU A 152 -58.94 -41.01 7.17
N LEU A 153 -58.22 -42.03 7.66
CA LEU A 153 -58.77 -43.39 7.82
C LEU A 153 -59.96 -43.42 8.79
N ARG A 154 -59.87 -42.69 9.92
CA ARG A 154 -60.98 -42.59 10.89
C ARG A 154 -62.20 -41.90 10.26
N LEU A 155 -62.00 -40.83 9.49
CA LEU A 155 -63.08 -40.13 8.79
C LEU A 155 -63.73 -41.01 7.72
N VAL A 156 -62.96 -41.76 6.93
CA VAL A 156 -63.50 -42.71 5.95
C VAL A 156 -64.39 -43.74 6.64
N LYS A 157 -63.92 -44.37 7.74
CA LYS A 157 -64.70 -45.33 8.53
C LYS A 157 -65.98 -44.69 9.10
N ALA A 158 -65.90 -43.49 9.65
CA ALA A 158 -67.05 -42.79 10.19
C ALA A 158 -68.10 -42.47 9.11
N ILE A 159 -67.67 -42.06 7.91
CA ILE A 159 -68.56 -41.82 6.77
C ILE A 159 -69.23 -43.13 6.31
N GLU A 160 -68.48 -44.24 6.24
CA GLU A 160 -69.03 -45.56 5.91
C GLU A 160 -70.08 -46.01 6.93
N GLN A 161 -69.81 -45.84 8.22
CA GLN A 161 -70.74 -46.15 9.31
C GLN A 161 -72.03 -45.33 9.18
N VAL A 162 -71.93 -44.00 9.05
CA VAL A 162 -73.10 -43.12 8.88
C VAL A 162 -73.90 -43.48 7.63
N ARG A 163 -73.23 -43.82 6.51
CA ARG A 163 -73.91 -44.28 5.29
C ARG A 163 -74.66 -45.60 5.49
N ALA A 164 -74.09 -46.54 6.23
CA ALA A 164 -74.73 -47.81 6.54
C ALA A 164 -75.94 -47.62 7.46
N GLU A 165 -75.80 -46.82 8.52
CA GLU A 165 -76.87 -46.44 9.45
C GLU A 165 -78.02 -45.76 8.69
N LEU A 166 -77.73 -44.74 7.87
CA LEU A 166 -78.74 -44.06 7.04
C LEU A 166 -79.49 -45.03 6.12
N LYS A 167 -78.79 -45.99 5.50
CA LYS A 167 -79.42 -47.00 4.63
C LYS A 167 -80.41 -47.87 5.41
N VAL A 168 -80.05 -48.27 6.63
CA VAL A 168 -80.91 -49.05 7.53
C VAL A 168 -82.11 -48.21 7.98
N ASP A 169 -81.89 -46.96 8.39
CA ASP A 169 -82.93 -46.05 8.84
C ASP A 169 -83.95 -45.71 7.74
N ILE A 170 -83.49 -45.54 6.49
CA ILE A 170 -84.37 -45.36 5.33
C ILE A 170 -85.22 -46.61 5.10
N ALA A 171 -84.63 -47.81 5.16
CA ALA A 171 -85.37 -49.06 4.98
C ALA A 171 -86.41 -49.28 6.10
N ASN A 172 -86.03 -48.98 7.34
CA ASN A 172 -86.93 -49.03 8.49
C ASN A 172 -88.06 -48.00 8.37
N SER A 173 -87.76 -46.79 7.94
CA SER A 173 -88.76 -45.74 7.72
C SER A 173 -89.71 -46.09 6.58
N HIS A 174 -89.21 -46.62 5.46
CA HIS A 174 -90.03 -47.07 4.34
C HIS A 174 -90.97 -48.22 4.75
N THR A 175 -90.46 -49.22 5.48
CA THR A 175 -91.30 -50.32 5.98
C THR A 175 -92.30 -49.86 7.04
N ALA A 176 -91.93 -48.95 7.93
CA ALA A 176 -92.84 -48.33 8.89
C ALA A 176 -93.95 -47.55 8.19
N TRP A 177 -93.60 -46.71 7.20
CA TRP A 177 -94.54 -45.97 6.38
C TRP A 177 -95.51 -46.91 5.66
N LEU A 178 -95.02 -47.97 5.01
CA LEU A 178 -95.86 -48.98 4.36
C LEU A 178 -96.83 -49.65 5.36
N LYS A 179 -96.36 -50.01 6.56
CA LYS A 179 -97.21 -50.59 7.62
C LYS A 179 -98.33 -49.62 8.03
N TRP A 180 -97.99 -48.34 8.24
CA TRP A 180 -98.98 -47.31 8.60
C TRP A 180 -99.95 -47.02 7.47
N SER A 181 -99.49 -46.93 6.22
CA SER A 181 -100.36 -46.78 5.05
C SER A 181 -101.30 -47.98 4.90
N PHE A 182 -100.82 -49.21 5.10
CA PHE A 182 -101.67 -50.40 5.05
C PHE A 182 -102.75 -50.39 6.15
N LEU A 183 -102.39 -50.08 7.39
CA LEU A 183 -103.35 -49.92 8.49
C LEU A 183 -104.37 -48.81 8.21
N PHE A 184 -103.90 -47.68 7.66
CA PHE A 184 -104.76 -46.58 7.23
C PHE A 184 -105.75 -47.04 6.16
N TRP A 185 -105.27 -47.69 5.10
CA TRP A 185 -106.13 -48.21 4.03
C TRP A 185 -107.14 -49.23 4.54
N LEU A 186 -106.76 -50.15 5.45
CA LEU A 186 -107.69 -51.07 6.10
C LEU A 186 -108.81 -50.34 6.84
N SER A 187 -108.48 -49.26 7.55
CA SER A 187 -109.49 -48.41 8.21
C SER A 187 -110.42 -47.74 7.19
N GLN A 188 -109.89 -47.23 6.07
CA GLN A 188 -110.69 -46.65 4.99
C GLN A 188 -111.60 -47.68 4.33
N PHE A 189 -111.10 -48.90 4.04
CA PHE A 189 -111.91 -50.00 3.51
C PHE A 189 -113.05 -50.36 4.45
N GLY A 190 -112.79 -50.45 5.77
CA GLY A 190 -113.82 -50.67 6.77
C GLY A 190 -114.91 -49.59 6.75
N ALA A 191 -114.53 -48.32 6.65
CA ALA A 191 -115.47 -47.21 6.54
C ALA A 191 -116.30 -47.25 5.23
N ILE A 192 -115.68 -47.59 4.10
CA ILE A 192 -116.38 -47.72 2.80
C ILE A 192 -117.37 -48.89 2.84
N VAL A 193 -116.98 -50.05 3.39
CA VAL A 193 -117.89 -51.20 3.56
C VAL A 193 -119.07 -50.83 4.45
N LEU A 194 -118.84 -50.09 5.53
CA LEU A 194 -119.90 -49.58 6.41
C LEU A 194 -120.85 -48.63 5.67
N LEU A 195 -120.32 -47.73 4.84
CA LEU A 195 -121.12 -46.80 4.04
C LEU A 195 -121.91 -47.52 2.92
N LEU A 196 -121.31 -48.48 2.22
CA LEU A 196 -121.99 -49.31 1.22
C LEU A 196 -123.12 -50.13 1.86
N TRP A 197 -122.90 -50.70 3.05
CA TRP A 197 -123.94 -51.40 3.82
C TRP A 197 -125.10 -50.47 4.20
N ARG A 198 -124.81 -49.19 4.45
CA ARG A 198 -125.81 -48.16 4.80
C ARG A 198 -126.58 -47.61 3.60
N VAL A 199 -126.00 -47.61 2.39
CA VAL A 199 -126.59 -47.02 1.17
C VAL A 199 -127.33 -48.05 0.30
N TRP A 200 -127.11 -49.35 0.52
CA TRP A 200 -127.85 -50.43 -0.16
C TRP A 200 -128.83 -51.13 0.80
N PRO A 201 -129.98 -50.52 1.14
CA PRO A 201 -131.02 -51.22 1.88
C PRO A 201 -131.72 -52.22 0.95
N GLN A 202 -131.79 -53.48 1.38
CA GLN A 202 -132.84 -54.41 0.93
C GLN A 202 -134.21 -53.89 1.35
#